data_AF-A0A7Y1XY17-F1
#
_entry.id   AF-A0A7Y1XY17-F1
#
_cell.length_a   1.000
_cell.length_b   1.000
_cell.length_c   1.000
_cell.angle_alpha   90.00
_cell.angle_beta   90.00
_cell.angle_gamma   90.00
#
_symmetry.space_group_name_H-M   'P 1'
#
loop_
_entity.id
_entity.type
_entity.pdbx_description
1 polymer ?
#
loop_
_entity_poly.entity_id
_entity_poly.type
_entity_poly.pdbx_seq_one_letter_code
_entity_poly.pdbx_strand_id
1 'polypeptide(L)'
;MLSKEELARYSRHLIIPEFGLEGQERLKKSKVLVIGTGGLGAPMLQYLTAAGIGKIGVVDFDVVESSNLQRQVLFTIDDIGRPKVEAAVDRLQRQNPYVEFEKYNLRLSSENALDIISKYDIIADGTDNFPTRYLVNDATVKAGKVNVYASIFRFEGQL
;
A
#
# COMPACT_ATOMS: atom_id res chain seq x y z
N MET A 1 -19.16 9.83 -4.26
CA MET A 1 -19.00 11.01 -5.13
C MET A 1 -17.76 11.77 -4.71
N LEU A 2 -17.04 12.34 -5.67
CA LEU A 2 -15.85 13.17 -5.42
C LEU A 2 -16.28 14.57 -4.96
N SER A 3 -15.57 15.14 -3.98
CA SER A 3 -15.70 16.54 -3.59
C SER A 3 -15.14 17.46 -4.69
N LYS A 4 -15.39 18.78 -4.57
CA LYS A 4 -14.81 19.76 -5.51
C LYS A 4 -13.28 19.74 -5.47
N GLU A 5 -12.71 19.57 -4.29
CA GLU A 5 -11.26 19.54 -4.08
C GLU A 5 -10.65 18.25 -4.64
N GLU A 6 -11.36 17.12 -4.52
CA GLU A 6 -10.97 15.85 -5.16
C GLU A 6 -11.05 15.96 -6.70
N LEU A 7 -12.11 16.55 -7.24
CA LEU A 7 -12.23 16.78 -8.69
C LEU A 7 -11.08 17.62 -9.24
N ALA A 8 -10.67 18.67 -8.50
CA ALA A 8 -9.52 19.49 -8.88
C ALA A 8 -8.21 18.68 -8.80
N ARG A 9 -7.98 17.95 -7.70
CA ARG A 9 -6.78 17.13 -7.48
C ARG A 9 -6.60 16.05 -8.55
N TYR A 10 -7.67 15.33 -8.88
CA TYR A 10 -7.63 14.20 -9.82
C TYR A 10 -7.92 14.61 -11.27
N SER A 11 -8.02 15.90 -11.58
CA SER A 11 -8.37 16.42 -12.90
C SER A 11 -7.57 15.80 -14.06
N ARG A 12 -6.28 15.48 -13.84
CA ARG A 12 -5.42 14.83 -14.84
C ARG A 12 -5.79 13.37 -15.11
N HIS A 13 -6.40 12.66 -14.16
CA HIS A 13 -6.94 11.32 -14.38
C HIS A 13 -8.31 11.37 -15.08
N LEU A 14 -9.14 12.36 -14.71
CA LEU A 14 -10.50 12.50 -15.25
C LEU A 14 -10.55 12.73 -16.76
N ILE A 15 -9.47 13.26 -17.34
CA ILE A 15 -9.36 13.52 -18.79
C ILE A 15 -8.80 12.32 -19.58
N ILE A 16 -8.33 11.27 -18.91
CA ILE A 16 -7.79 10.08 -19.58
C ILE A 16 -8.95 9.29 -20.20
N PRO A 17 -8.94 9.06 -21.53
CA PRO A 17 -9.93 8.22 -22.19
C PRO A 17 -10.02 6.84 -21.50
N GLU A 18 -11.21 6.26 -21.43
CA GLU A 18 -11.49 4.95 -20.79
C GLU A 18 -11.32 4.89 -19.26
N PHE A 19 -10.73 5.91 -18.61
CA PHE A 19 -10.68 6.03 -17.16
C PHE A 19 -11.77 6.96 -16.64
N GLY A 20 -11.71 8.25 -16.99
CA GLY A 20 -12.73 9.24 -16.70
C GLY A 20 -13.14 9.37 -15.21
N LEU A 21 -14.33 9.95 -15.01
CA LEU A 21 -14.93 10.10 -13.68
C LEU A 21 -15.25 8.76 -13.02
N GLU A 22 -15.77 7.82 -13.80
CA GLU A 22 -16.15 6.49 -13.30
C GLU A 22 -14.96 5.72 -12.74
N GLY A 23 -13.82 5.71 -13.44
CA GLY A 23 -12.58 5.10 -12.96
C GLY A 23 -12.10 5.70 -11.64
N GLN A 24 -12.11 7.03 -11.53
CA GLN A 24 -11.71 7.69 -10.29
C GLN A 24 -12.66 7.40 -9.13
N GLU A 25 -13.98 7.36 -9.38
CA GLU A 25 -14.95 6.96 -8.36
C GLU A 25 -14.80 5.50 -7.93
N ARG A 26 -14.39 4.61 -8.86
CA ARG A 26 -14.05 3.22 -8.53
C ARG A 26 -12.84 3.16 -7.62
N LEU A 27 -11.74 3.87 -7.93
CA LEU A 27 -10.56 3.93 -7.04
C LEU A 27 -10.94 4.43 -5.63
N LYS A 28 -11.76 5.48 -5.54
CA LYS A 28 -12.23 6.01 -4.26
C LYS A 28 -13.08 5.01 -3.46
N LYS A 29 -13.75 4.06 -4.11
CA LYS A 29 -14.54 3.02 -3.42
C LYS A 29 -13.67 1.80 -3.05
N SER A 30 -12.52 1.63 -3.68
CA SER A 30 -11.64 0.48 -3.48
C SER A 30 -10.87 0.54 -2.16
N LYS A 31 -10.58 -0.65 -1.63
CA LYS A 31 -9.75 -0.88 -0.45
C LYS A 31 -8.55 -1.75 -0.84
N VAL A 32 -7.33 -1.24 -0.63
CA VAL A 32 -6.09 -1.98 -0.93
C VAL A 32 -5.34 -2.26 0.35
N LEU A 33 -4.90 -3.51 0.56
CA LEU A 33 -3.97 -3.86 1.64
C LEU A 33 -2.55 -3.90 1.05
N VAL A 34 -1.65 -3.09 1.58
CA VAL A 34 -0.22 -3.15 1.24
C VAL A 34 0.53 -3.85 2.37
N ILE A 35 1.23 -4.93 2.03
CA ILE A 35 1.99 -5.74 2.97
C ILE A 35 3.47 -5.46 2.76
N GLY A 36 4.10 -4.86 3.76
CA GLY A 36 5.46 -4.33 3.70
C GLY A 36 5.49 -2.87 3.24
N THR A 37 6.29 -2.06 3.94
CA THR A 37 6.56 -0.64 3.62
C THR A 37 8.01 -0.44 3.15
N GLY A 38 8.66 -1.53 2.75
CA GLY A 38 10.07 -1.57 2.32
C GLY A 38 10.30 -1.00 0.91
N GLY A 39 11.34 -1.48 0.23
CA GLY A 39 11.74 -0.94 -1.08
C GLY A 39 10.68 -1.11 -2.18
N LEU A 40 9.82 -2.13 -2.07
CA LEU A 40 8.69 -2.35 -2.97
C LEU A 40 7.42 -1.64 -2.49
N GLY A 41 7.14 -1.73 -1.19
CA GLY A 41 5.94 -1.14 -0.58
C GLY A 41 5.93 0.38 -0.59
N ALA A 42 7.09 1.03 -0.36
CA ALA A 42 7.22 2.48 -0.35
C ALA A 42 6.72 3.17 -1.63
N PRO A 43 7.22 2.85 -2.84
CA PRO A 43 6.72 3.46 -4.07
C PRO A 43 5.25 3.07 -4.34
N MET A 44 4.86 1.83 -4.06
CA MET A 44 3.48 1.38 -4.22
C MET A 44 2.49 2.21 -3.40
N LEU A 45 2.79 2.43 -2.12
CA LEU A 45 2.00 3.27 -1.23
C LEU A 45 1.90 4.70 -1.74
N GLN A 46 3.01 5.28 -2.21
CA GLN A 46 3.03 6.65 -2.75
C GLN A 46 2.09 6.82 -3.95
N TYR A 47 2.11 5.86 -4.89
CA TYR A 47 1.27 5.94 -6.09
C TYR A 47 -0.19 5.57 -5.82
N LEU A 48 -0.48 4.57 -4.99
CA LEU A 48 -1.86 4.26 -4.58
C LEU A 48 -2.51 5.43 -3.85
N THR A 49 -1.75 6.10 -2.98
CA THR A 49 -2.19 7.30 -2.26
C THR A 49 -2.42 8.46 -3.21
N ALA A 50 -1.46 8.74 -4.11
CA ALA A 50 -1.60 9.79 -5.12
C ALA A 50 -2.81 9.55 -6.05
N ALA A 51 -3.06 8.29 -6.40
CA ALA A 51 -4.15 7.89 -7.28
C ALA A 51 -5.53 8.02 -6.63
N GLY A 52 -5.60 8.14 -5.29
CA GLY A 52 -6.86 8.32 -4.59
C GLY A 52 -7.63 7.03 -4.37
N ILE A 53 -6.92 5.95 -4.01
CA ILE A 53 -7.57 4.79 -3.41
C ILE A 53 -8.35 5.23 -2.17
N GLY A 54 -9.58 4.74 -2.01
CA GLY A 54 -10.44 5.14 -0.89
C GLY A 54 -9.85 4.80 0.48
N LYS A 55 -9.41 3.55 0.62
CA LYS A 55 -8.82 3.04 1.86
C LYS A 55 -7.56 2.22 1.60
N ILE A 56 -6.50 2.50 2.33
CA ILE A 56 -5.24 1.76 2.28
C ILE A 56 -4.94 1.17 3.66
N GLY A 57 -4.91 -0.16 3.73
CA GLY A 57 -4.33 -0.88 4.88
C GLY A 57 -2.82 -0.98 4.72
N VAL A 58 -2.06 -0.72 5.77
CA VAL A 58 -0.60 -0.78 5.75
C VAL A 58 -0.11 -1.74 6.82
N VAL A 59 0.52 -2.85 6.42
CA VAL A 59 1.06 -3.86 7.33
C VAL A 59 2.58 -3.81 7.30
N ASP A 60 3.20 -3.52 8.44
CA ASP A 60 4.64 -3.66 8.66
C ASP A 60 4.88 -3.71 10.17
N PHE A 61 5.94 -4.36 10.62
CA PHE A 61 6.27 -4.49 12.05
C PHE A 61 7.64 -3.88 12.39
N ASP A 62 8.40 -3.47 11.38
CA ASP A 62 9.73 -2.94 11.56
C ASP A 62 9.69 -1.45 11.94
N VAL A 63 10.86 -0.96 12.33
CA VAL A 63 11.17 0.47 12.47
C VAL A 63 12.03 0.95 11.30
N VAL A 64 12.05 2.25 11.06
CA VAL A 64 12.90 2.86 10.04
C VAL A 64 14.37 2.79 10.48
N GLU A 65 15.24 2.35 9.57
CA GLU A 65 16.68 2.25 9.79
C GLU A 65 17.46 3.00 8.71
N SER A 66 18.58 3.62 9.09
CA SER A 66 19.42 4.39 8.15
C SER A 66 19.91 3.56 6.96
N SER A 67 20.24 2.29 7.19
CA SER A 67 20.72 1.34 6.16
C SER A 67 19.68 1.09 5.06
N ASN A 68 18.40 1.34 5.36
CA ASN A 68 17.29 1.08 4.48
C ASN A 68 16.89 2.28 3.60
N LEU A 69 17.34 3.50 3.95
CA LEU A 69 16.97 4.73 3.26
C LEU A 69 17.41 4.77 1.78
N GLN A 70 18.44 4.03 1.38
CA GLN A 70 18.91 3.96 -0.01
C GLN A 70 17.86 3.41 -1.00
N ARG A 71 16.86 2.66 -0.50
CA ARG A 71 15.78 2.07 -1.32
C ARG A 71 14.37 2.34 -0.79
N GLN A 72 14.21 2.72 0.47
CA GLN A 72 12.91 3.00 1.08
C GLN A 72 12.61 4.50 1.03
N VAL A 73 12.37 5.01 -0.19
CA VAL A 73 12.26 6.45 -0.51
C VAL A 73 11.05 7.16 0.10
N LEU A 74 10.20 6.43 0.84
CA LEU A 74 9.12 7.01 1.63
C LEU A 74 9.65 7.63 2.93
N PHE A 75 10.76 7.15 3.48
CA PHE A 75 11.29 7.59 4.77
C PHE A 75 12.45 8.57 4.62
N THR A 76 12.72 9.29 5.70
CA THR A 76 13.82 10.26 5.81
C THR A 76 14.69 9.95 7.02
N ILE A 77 15.80 10.69 7.17
CA ILE A 77 16.68 10.60 8.35
C ILE A 77 15.90 10.91 9.64
N ASP A 78 14.95 11.84 9.57
CA ASP A 78 14.12 12.24 10.71
C ASP A 78 13.14 11.13 11.16
N ASP A 79 12.94 10.10 10.34
CA ASP A 79 12.05 9.00 10.64
C ASP A 79 12.76 7.83 11.35
N ILE A 80 14.09 7.83 11.45
CA ILE A 80 14.88 6.72 12.02
C ILE A 80 14.39 6.38 13.44
N GLY A 81 14.17 5.08 13.69
CA GLY A 81 13.67 4.55 14.95
C GLY A 81 12.15 4.59 15.12
N ARG A 82 11.41 5.28 14.25
CA ARG A 82 9.94 5.28 14.26
C ARG A 82 9.41 3.97 13.65
N PRO A 83 8.26 3.44 14.10
CA PRO A 83 7.58 2.35 13.41
C PRO A 83 7.31 2.73 11.96
N LYS A 84 7.65 1.86 11.01
CA LYS A 84 7.55 2.18 9.58
C LYS A 84 6.12 2.50 9.17
N VAL A 85 5.13 1.77 9.71
CA VAL A 85 3.70 2.01 9.44
C VAL A 85 3.28 3.42 9.83
N GLU A 86 3.73 3.90 10.99
CA GLU A 86 3.42 5.24 11.50
C GLU A 86 4.07 6.32 10.62
N ALA A 87 5.38 6.21 10.38
CA ALA A 87 6.10 7.17 9.54
C ALA A 87 5.57 7.21 8.09
N ALA A 88 5.19 6.05 7.54
CA ALA A 88 4.60 5.92 6.22
C ALA A 88 3.27 6.67 6.15
N VAL A 89 2.31 6.33 7.02
CA VAL A 89 0.97 6.92 6.99
C VAL A 89 1.02 8.43 7.25
N ASP A 90 1.84 8.90 8.19
CA ASP A 90 2.00 10.35 8.43
C ASP A 90 2.45 11.12 7.19
N ARG A 91 3.31 10.51 6.36
CA ARG A 91 3.76 11.13 5.10
C ARG A 91 2.70 11.04 4.01
N LEU A 92 2.04 9.89 3.88
CA LEU A 92 1.02 9.65 2.86
C LEU A 92 -0.24 10.49 3.10
N GLN A 93 -0.65 10.68 4.36
CA GLN A 93 -1.76 11.57 4.72
C GLN A 93 -1.49 13.02 4.28
N ARG A 94 -0.23 13.48 4.39
CA ARG A 94 0.20 14.81 3.90
C ARG A 94 0.23 14.89 2.37
N GLN A 95 0.53 13.78 1.69
CA GLN A 95 0.49 13.70 0.23
C GLN A 95 -0.95 13.80 -0.30
N ASN A 96 -1.87 13.03 0.29
CA ASN A 96 -3.27 13.04 -0.07
C ASN A 96 -4.18 12.81 1.16
N PRO A 97 -4.83 13.87 1.67
CA PRO A 97 -5.66 13.77 2.88
C PRO A 97 -7.02 13.09 2.64
N TYR A 98 -7.38 12.77 1.40
CA TYR A 98 -8.66 12.15 1.05
C TYR A 98 -8.65 10.62 1.15
N VAL A 99 -7.49 10.03 1.43
CA VAL A 99 -7.32 8.58 1.58
C VAL A 99 -7.47 8.21 3.06
N GLU A 100 -8.28 7.19 3.35
CA GLU A 100 -8.36 6.58 4.67
C GLU A 100 -7.22 5.57 4.85
N PHE A 101 -6.47 5.67 5.95
CA PHE A 101 -5.42 4.70 6.27
C PHE A 101 -5.77 3.86 7.49
N GLU A 102 -5.52 2.55 7.40
CA GLU A 102 -5.58 1.64 8.53
C GLU A 102 -4.19 1.04 8.77
N LYS A 103 -3.69 1.22 9.99
CA LYS A 103 -2.32 0.88 10.37
C LYS A 103 -2.29 -0.47 11.08
N TYR A 104 -1.52 -1.40 10.57
CA TYR A 104 -1.25 -2.69 11.20
C TYR A 104 0.23 -2.77 11.56
N ASN A 105 0.59 -2.22 12.71
CA ASN A 105 1.94 -2.35 13.27
C ASN A 105 2.13 -3.73 13.93
N LEU A 106 2.13 -4.78 13.11
CA LEU A 106 2.19 -6.17 13.54
C LEU A 106 2.83 -7.04 12.45
N ARG A 107 3.36 -8.19 12.88
CA ARG A 107 3.84 -9.20 11.95
C ARG A 107 2.65 -10.01 11.43
N LEU A 108 2.53 -10.08 10.11
CA LEU A 108 1.52 -10.93 9.48
C LEU A 108 1.85 -12.41 9.78
N SER A 109 0.87 -13.15 10.26
CA SER A 109 0.99 -14.56 10.63
C SER A 109 -0.25 -15.34 10.21
N SER A 110 -0.20 -16.67 10.29
CA SER A 110 -1.38 -17.52 10.03
C SER A 110 -2.56 -17.23 10.96
N GLU A 111 -2.32 -16.61 12.12
CA GLU A 111 -3.34 -16.28 13.11
C GLU A 111 -4.15 -15.03 12.73
N ASN A 112 -3.56 -14.10 11.98
CA ASN A 112 -4.18 -12.80 11.68
C ASN A 112 -4.36 -12.52 10.18
N ALA A 113 -3.69 -13.26 9.29
CA ALA A 113 -3.65 -12.95 7.87
C ALA A 113 -5.03 -12.95 7.23
N LEU A 114 -5.83 -14.00 7.47
CA LEU A 114 -7.14 -14.16 6.85
C LEU A 114 -8.11 -13.05 7.28
N ASP A 115 -8.12 -12.73 8.57
CA ASP A 115 -8.98 -11.69 9.15
C ASP A 115 -8.64 -10.30 8.61
N ILE A 116 -7.36 -10.00 8.40
CA ILE A 116 -6.93 -8.72 7.82
C ILE A 116 -7.24 -8.70 6.32
N ILE A 117 -6.79 -9.70 5.56
CA ILE A 117 -6.91 -9.76 4.09
C ILE A 117 -8.37 -9.72 3.62
N SER A 118 -9.28 -10.39 4.34
CA SER A 118 -10.70 -10.45 3.96
C SER A 118 -11.39 -9.07 3.88
N LYS A 119 -10.87 -8.06 4.59
CA LYS A 119 -11.42 -6.69 4.66
C LYS A 119 -11.13 -5.82 3.43
N TYR A 120 -10.23 -6.26 2.55
CA TYR A 120 -9.73 -5.50 1.40
C TYR A 120 -10.14 -6.13 0.08
N ASP A 121 -10.12 -5.36 -1.00
CA ASP A 121 -10.50 -5.81 -2.34
C ASP A 121 -9.29 -6.42 -3.07
N ILE A 122 -8.14 -5.76 -2.96
CA ILE A 122 -6.87 -6.14 -3.58
C ILE A 122 -5.79 -6.18 -2.51
N ILE A 123 -4.95 -7.21 -2.57
CA ILE A 123 -3.76 -7.36 -1.75
C ILE A 123 -2.55 -7.04 -2.62
N ALA A 124 -1.68 -6.18 -2.11
CA ALA A 124 -0.47 -5.77 -2.79
C ALA A 124 0.73 -6.14 -1.91
N ASP A 125 1.44 -7.20 -2.33
CA ASP A 125 2.51 -7.84 -1.58
C ASP A 125 3.86 -7.25 -1.99
N GLY A 126 4.42 -6.42 -1.11
CA GLY A 126 5.74 -5.83 -1.23
C GLY A 126 6.79 -6.52 -0.35
N THR A 127 6.53 -7.75 0.10
CA THR A 127 7.45 -8.50 0.95
C THR A 127 8.51 -9.24 0.15
N ASP A 128 9.70 -9.38 0.72
CA ASP A 128 10.89 -9.94 0.05
C ASP A 128 11.34 -11.29 0.65
N ASN A 129 10.47 -11.95 1.43
CA ASN A 129 10.77 -13.24 2.05
C ASN A 129 9.75 -14.33 1.69
N PHE A 130 10.27 -15.55 1.51
CA PHE A 130 9.46 -16.71 1.11
C PHE A 130 8.30 -17.00 2.08
N PRO A 131 8.51 -17.06 3.42
CA PRO A 131 7.43 -17.41 4.34
C PRO A 131 6.22 -16.48 4.26
N THR A 132 6.42 -15.17 4.25
CA THR A 132 5.30 -14.22 4.18
C THR A 132 4.59 -14.32 2.84
N ARG A 133 5.33 -14.47 1.73
CA ARG A 133 4.74 -14.62 0.39
C ARG A 133 3.79 -15.82 0.30
N TYR A 134 4.21 -16.99 0.77
CA TYR A 134 3.35 -18.18 0.77
C TYR A 134 2.13 -18.00 1.67
N LEU A 135 2.31 -17.38 2.85
CA LEU A 135 1.19 -17.05 3.75
C LEU A 135 0.18 -16.12 3.08
N VAL A 136 0.65 -15.04 2.42
CA VAL A 136 -0.21 -14.06 1.74
C VAL A 136 -0.97 -14.72 0.59
N ASN A 137 -0.28 -15.56 -0.21
CA ASN A 137 -0.91 -16.33 -1.27
C ASN A 137 -2.05 -17.20 -0.73
N ASP A 138 -1.77 -18.02 0.28
CA ASP A 138 -2.75 -18.96 0.83
C ASP A 138 -3.96 -18.24 1.43
N ALA A 139 -3.72 -17.16 2.17
CA ALA A 139 -4.78 -16.35 2.76
C ALA A 139 -5.62 -15.63 1.69
N THR A 140 -4.98 -15.11 0.63
CA THR A 140 -5.66 -14.45 -0.49
C THR A 140 -6.53 -15.43 -1.27
N VAL A 141 -6.02 -16.63 -1.57
CA VAL A 141 -6.80 -17.69 -2.23
C VAL A 141 -7.99 -18.08 -1.38
N LYS A 142 -7.81 -18.31 -0.07
CA LYS A 142 -8.90 -18.66 0.85
C LYS A 142 -9.96 -17.54 0.97
N ALA A 143 -9.54 -16.28 0.90
CA ALA A 143 -10.43 -15.13 0.96
C ALA A 143 -11.07 -14.75 -0.38
N GLY A 144 -10.71 -15.43 -1.49
CA GLY A 144 -11.17 -15.10 -2.84
C GLY A 144 -10.76 -13.69 -3.29
N LYS A 145 -9.57 -13.22 -2.87
CA LYS A 145 -9.05 -11.89 -3.22
C LYS A 145 -8.03 -11.97 -4.36
N VAL A 146 -7.72 -10.83 -4.95
CA VAL A 146 -6.62 -10.69 -5.92
C VAL A 146 -5.36 -10.34 -5.16
N ASN A 147 -4.26 -11.06 -5.42
CA ASN A 147 -2.92 -10.72 -4.94
C ASN A 147 -2.07 -10.20 -6.11
N VAL A 148 -1.51 -9.01 -5.95
CA VAL A 148 -0.48 -8.44 -6.84
C VAL A 148 0.84 -8.50 -6.08
N TYR A 149 1.75 -9.33 -6.54
CA TYR A 149 3.00 -9.61 -5.84
C TYR A 149 4.19 -9.17 -6.69
N ALA A 150 5.18 -8.55 -6.06
CA ALA A 150 6.45 -8.26 -6.70
C ALA A 150 7.63 -8.77 -5.87
N SER A 151 8.75 -9.05 -6.53
CA SER A 151 10.02 -9.30 -5.85
C SER A 151 11.21 -8.80 -6.63
N ILE A 152 12.31 -8.62 -5.90
CA ILE A 152 13.59 -8.20 -6.46
C ILE A 152 14.66 -9.18 -5.97
N PHE A 153 15.53 -9.61 -6.89
CA PHE A 153 16.74 -10.35 -6.57
C PHE A 153 17.91 -9.75 -7.35
N ARG A 154 18.83 -9.08 -6.64
CA ARG A 154 19.99 -8.37 -7.22
C ARG A 154 19.55 -7.35 -8.28
N PHE A 155 19.72 -7.69 -9.56
CA PHE A 155 19.42 -6.83 -10.71
C PHE A 155 18.13 -7.24 -11.44
N GLU A 156 17.41 -8.24 -10.93
CA GLU A 156 16.20 -8.77 -11.54
C GLU A 156 14.98 -8.40 -10.69
N GLY A 157 13.87 -8.08 -11.38
CA GLY A 157 12.57 -7.86 -10.78
C GLY A 157 11.53 -8.82 -11.39
N GLN A 158 10.56 -9.23 -10.58
CA GLN A 158 9.42 -10.04 -10.99
C GLN A 158 8.13 -9.38 -10.49
N LEU A 159 7.07 -9.44 -11.30
CA LEU A 159 5.72 -8.97 -11.02
C LEU A 159 4.71 -9.97 -11.59
#